data_AF-G4ZJA3-F1
#
_entry.id   AF-G4ZJA3-F1
#
_cell.length_a   1.000
_cell.length_b   1.000
_cell.length_c   1.000
_cell.angle_alpha   90.00
_cell.angle_beta   90.00
_cell.angle_gamma   90.00
#
_symmetry.space_group_name_H-M   'P 1'
#
loop_
_entity.id
_entity.type
_entity.pdbx_description
1 polymer ?
#
loop_
_entity_poly.entity_id
_entity_poly.type
_entity_poly.pdbx_seq_one_letter_code
_entity_poly.pdbx_strand_id
1 'polypeptide(L)'
;MVATLPDLVVPGFGAVGEVLVKIKEICVKIHDSKNACKRISMQLHDIFDEIMKLQSRQRIPSTCSKAITKYVGVLMDFTEFLERHQDKKGLEKLKERCKLPSKLERIQSDVEMLFRMLNLGTADMVASLKLRFEDEQREQRRELAKLSADTSIIRKEILGYRETMHKILSLLYSYQ
;
A
#
# COMPACT_ATOMS: atom_id res chain seq x y z
N MET A 1 -14.29 26.64 18.25
CA MET A 1 -15.02 25.42 18.62
C MET A 1 -14.15 24.23 18.21
N VAL A 2 -13.72 23.41 19.16
CA VAL A 2 -12.91 22.21 18.88
C VAL A 2 -13.90 21.13 18.48
N ALA A 3 -13.80 20.62 17.25
CA ALA A 3 -14.66 19.55 16.76
C ALA A 3 -14.58 18.33 17.72
N THR A 4 -15.73 17.83 18.14
CA THR A 4 -15.83 16.61 18.95
C THR A 4 -15.53 15.37 18.08
N LEU A 5 -14.87 14.36 18.65
CA LEU A 5 -14.36 13.15 17.97
C LEU A 5 -15.34 12.37 17.08
N PRO A 6 -16.64 12.28 17.41
CA PRO A 6 -17.63 11.65 16.53
C PRO A 6 -17.88 12.45 15.24
N ASP A 7 -17.54 13.74 15.24
CA ASP A 7 -17.73 14.66 14.11
C ASP A 7 -16.48 14.75 13.22
N LEU A 8 -15.50 13.87 13.44
CA LEU A 8 -14.32 13.83 12.58
C LEU A 8 -14.71 13.29 11.21
N VAL A 9 -14.81 14.19 10.25
CA VAL A 9 -15.19 13.91 8.86
C VAL A 9 -13.96 13.98 7.98
N VAL A 10 -13.79 12.95 7.15
CA VAL A 10 -12.85 12.97 6.03
C VAL A 10 -13.53 13.64 4.85
N PRO A 11 -13.00 14.78 4.35
CA PRO A 11 -13.60 15.49 3.22
C PRO A 11 -13.80 14.56 2.02
N GLY A 12 -15.03 14.51 1.50
CA GLY A 12 -15.38 13.68 0.34
C GLY A 12 -15.63 12.20 0.61
N PHE A 13 -15.35 11.70 1.83
CA PHE A 13 -15.45 10.27 2.15
C PHE A 13 -16.38 9.95 3.34
N GLY A 14 -16.68 10.91 4.21
CA GLY A 14 -17.64 10.75 5.31
C GLY A 14 -17.00 10.62 6.68
N ALA A 15 -17.70 10.02 7.64
CA ALA A 15 -17.22 9.91 9.02
C ALA A 15 -15.98 9.00 9.10
N VAL A 16 -14.98 9.38 9.90
CA VAL A 16 -13.71 8.65 10.01
C VAL A 16 -13.90 7.17 10.35
N GLY A 17 -14.85 6.83 11.22
CA GLY A 17 -15.15 5.43 11.57
C GLY A 17 -15.62 4.61 10.37
N GLU A 18 -16.50 5.17 9.53
CA GLU A 18 -17.00 4.53 8.31
C GLU A 18 -15.89 4.38 7.27
N VAL A 19 -15.05 5.40 7.13
CA VAL A 19 -13.88 5.40 6.23
C VAL A 19 -12.89 4.29 6.62
N LEU A 20 -12.60 4.13 7.91
CA LEU A 20 -11.71 3.07 8.40
C LEU A 20 -12.25 1.65 8.10
N VAL A 21 -13.56 1.43 8.29
CA VAL A 21 -14.21 0.17 7.93
C VAL A 21 -14.07 -0.09 6.42
N LYS A 22 -14.37 0.91 5.60
CA LYS A 22 -14.23 0.82 4.13
C LYS A 22 -12.80 0.52 3.70
N ILE A 23 -11.81 1.21 4.27
CA ILE A 23 -10.38 0.96 4.03
C ILE A 23 -10.05 -0.51 4.32
N LYS A 24 -10.46 -1.03 5.48
CA LYS A 24 -10.19 -2.41 5.90
C LYS A 24 -10.77 -3.42 4.90
N GLU A 25 -12.00 -3.20 4.44
CA GLU A 25 -12.65 -4.05 3.44
C GLU A 25 -11.93 -4.05 2.09
N ILE A 26 -11.49 -2.89 1.60
CA ILE A 26 -10.77 -2.78 0.32
C ILE A 26 -9.39 -3.44 0.42
N CYS A 27 -8.67 -3.23 1.53
CA CYS A 27 -7.36 -3.84 1.79
C CYS A 27 -7.39 -5.38 1.81
N VAL A 28 -8.53 -6.00 2.14
CA VAL A 28 -8.69 -7.46 2.07
C VAL A 28 -8.81 -7.97 0.63
N LYS A 29 -9.44 -7.17 -0.24
CA LYS A 29 -9.74 -7.50 -1.65
C LYS A 29 -8.56 -7.23 -2.59
N ILE A 30 -7.63 -6.36 -2.21
CA ILE A 30 -6.43 -6.07 -3.00
C ILE A 30 -5.47 -7.28 -3.02
N HIS A 31 -5.13 -7.73 -4.22
CA HIS A 31 -4.12 -8.79 -4.43
C HIS A 31 -2.69 -8.26 -4.44
N ASP A 32 -2.45 -7.08 -5.03
CA ASP A 32 -1.12 -6.49 -5.18
C ASP A 32 -0.79 -5.59 -3.96
N SER A 33 0.36 -5.75 -3.31
CA SER A 33 0.73 -4.97 -2.11
C SER A 33 -0.22 -5.11 -0.91
N LYS A 34 -0.96 -6.23 -0.87
CA LYS A 34 -1.91 -6.62 0.19
C LYS A 34 -1.35 -6.44 1.61
N ASN A 35 -0.12 -6.88 1.85
CA ASN A 35 0.49 -6.84 3.18
C ASN A 35 0.74 -5.40 3.65
N ALA A 36 1.24 -4.56 2.75
CA ALA A 36 1.52 -3.17 3.05
C ALA A 36 0.23 -2.35 3.25
N CYS A 37 -0.81 -2.57 2.42
CA CYS A 37 -2.13 -1.96 2.61
C CYS A 37 -2.79 -2.40 3.92
N LYS A 38 -2.73 -3.70 4.27
CA LYS A 38 -3.23 -4.21 5.56
C LYS A 38 -2.50 -3.57 6.75
N ARG A 39 -1.17 -3.44 6.68
CA ARG A 39 -0.40 -2.81 7.76
C ARG A 39 -0.77 -1.35 7.95
N ILE A 40 -0.82 -0.56 6.88
CA ILE A 40 -1.22 0.85 6.94
C ILE A 40 -2.64 0.96 7.52
N SER A 41 -3.57 0.10 7.11
CA SER A 41 -4.92 0.04 7.67
C SER A 41 -4.92 -0.25 9.19
N MET A 42 -4.12 -1.21 9.67
CA MET A 42 -4.00 -1.48 11.11
C MET A 42 -3.42 -0.28 11.86
N GLN A 43 -2.35 0.32 11.34
CA GLN A 43 -1.72 1.49 11.96
C GLN A 43 -2.65 2.70 12.05
N LEU A 44 -3.51 2.92 11.04
CA LEU A 44 -4.50 3.99 11.06
C LEU A 44 -5.62 3.74 12.08
N HIS A 45 -5.96 2.48 12.35
CA HIS A 45 -6.85 2.10 13.45
C HIS A 45 -6.19 2.31 14.81
N ASP A 46 -4.93 1.88 14.98
CA ASP A 46 -4.20 2.09 16.25
C ASP A 46 -4.09 3.58 16.59
N ILE A 47 -3.79 4.43 15.59
CA ILE A 47 -3.76 5.89 15.76
C ILE A 47 -5.13 6.44 16.14
N PHE A 48 -6.22 5.94 15.53
CA PHE A 48 -7.57 6.35 15.88
C PHE A 48 -7.89 6.06 17.35
N ASP A 49 -7.64 4.83 17.79
CA ASP A 49 -7.90 4.40 19.16
C ASP A 49 -7.12 5.24 20.18
N GLU A 50 -5.88 5.59 19.85
CA GLU A 50 -5.06 6.45 20.70
C GLU A 50 -5.52 7.91 20.72
N ILE A 51 -5.95 8.47 19.59
CA ILE A 51 -6.60 9.80 19.55
C ILE A 51 -7.85 9.80 20.45
N MET A 52 -8.66 8.74 20.38
CA MET A 52 -9.84 8.56 21.24
C MET A 52 -9.45 8.52 22.73
N LYS A 53 -8.41 7.77 23.09
CA LYS A 53 -7.91 7.69 24.48
C LYS A 53 -7.38 9.03 24.98
N LEU A 54 -6.61 9.77 24.17
CA LEU A 54 -6.07 11.08 24.54
C LEU A 54 -7.17 12.10 24.82
N GLN A 55 -8.24 12.09 24.01
CA GLN A 55 -9.39 12.96 24.25
C GLN A 55 -10.19 12.57 25.50
N SER A 56 -10.36 11.26 25.76
CA SER A 56 -11.05 10.79 26.98
C SER A 56 -10.37 11.25 28.27
N ARG A 57 -9.04 11.46 28.21
CA ARG A 57 -8.22 11.93 29.33
C ARG A 57 -8.21 13.46 29.48
N GLN A 58 -8.97 14.21 28.67
CA GLN A 58 -9.02 15.68 28.59
C GLN A 58 -7.64 16.36 28.42
N ARG A 59 -6.60 15.60 28.09
CA ARG A 59 -5.28 16.12 27.73
C ARG A 59 -5.24 16.24 26.22
N ILE A 60 -5.82 17.31 25.69
CA ILE A 60 -5.67 17.69 24.27
C ILE A 60 -4.52 18.70 24.22
N PRO A 61 -3.25 18.27 24.10
CA PRO A 61 -2.16 19.20 23.86
C PRO A 61 -2.39 19.91 22.52
N SER A 62 -1.84 21.12 22.36
CA SER A 62 -1.94 21.91 21.11
C SER A 62 -1.40 21.17 19.88
N THR A 63 -0.52 20.17 20.07
CA THR A 63 -0.03 19.25 19.04
C THR A 63 -1.10 18.28 18.54
N CYS A 64 -2.12 17.98 19.36
CA CYS A 64 -3.22 17.07 19.03
C CYS A 64 -4.07 17.62 17.88
N SER A 65 -4.34 18.93 17.84
CA SER A 65 -5.09 19.54 16.72
C SER A 65 -4.36 19.40 15.38
N LYS A 66 -3.05 19.67 15.33
CA LYS A 66 -2.23 19.49 14.11
C LYS A 66 -2.14 18.03 13.70
N ALA A 67 -1.99 17.12 14.67
CA ALA A 67 -1.93 15.68 14.42
C ALA A 67 -3.26 15.14 13.88
N ILE A 68 -4.39 15.61 14.42
CA ILE A 68 -5.74 15.26 13.94
C ILE A 68 -5.93 15.73 12.50
N THR A 69 -5.54 16.96 12.14
CA THR A 69 -5.63 17.44 10.75
C THR A 69 -4.76 16.61 9.81
N LYS A 70 -3.54 16.26 10.22
CA LYS A 70 -2.66 15.39 9.42
C LYS A 70 -3.25 13.99 9.28
N TYR A 71 -3.87 13.45 10.34
CA TYR A 71 -4.51 12.15 10.34
C TYR A 71 -5.67 12.08 9.32
N VAL A 72 -6.53 13.09 9.31
CA VAL A 72 -7.61 13.20 8.30
C VAL A 72 -7.04 13.28 6.88
N GLY A 73 -5.95 14.03 6.68
CA GLY A 73 -5.26 14.09 5.39
C GLY A 73 -4.71 12.73 4.93
N VAL A 74 -4.10 11.97 5.83
CA VAL A 74 -3.58 10.62 5.53
C VAL A 74 -4.71 9.64 5.19
N LEU A 75 -5.84 9.71 5.92
CA LEU A 75 -7.02 8.90 5.59
C LEU A 75 -7.57 9.22 4.21
N MET A 76 -7.65 10.50 3.86
CA MET A 76 -8.10 10.94 2.54
C MET A 76 -7.17 10.41 1.43
N ASP A 77 -5.85 10.64 1.55
CA ASP A 77 -4.85 10.21 0.57
C ASP A 77 -4.84 8.68 0.40
N PHE A 78 -4.98 7.93 1.50
CA PHE A 78 -5.00 6.48 1.46
C PHE A 78 -6.31 5.92 0.89
N THR A 79 -7.45 6.53 1.20
CA THR A 79 -8.74 6.10 0.64
C THR A 79 -8.79 6.36 -0.86
N GLU A 80 -8.34 7.54 -1.31
CA GLU A 80 -8.25 7.88 -2.73
C GLU A 80 -7.28 6.94 -3.49
N PHE A 81 -6.17 6.55 -2.83
CA PHE A 81 -5.27 5.53 -3.35
C PHE A 81 -5.97 4.18 -3.53
N LEU A 82 -6.69 3.70 -2.51
CA LEU A 82 -7.36 2.41 -2.53
C LEU A 82 -8.46 2.34 -3.59
N GLU A 83 -9.30 3.37 -3.71
CA GLU A 83 -10.36 3.41 -4.74
C GLU A 83 -9.78 3.38 -6.16
N ARG A 84 -8.74 4.17 -6.43
CA ARG A 84 -8.07 4.16 -7.75
C ARG A 84 -7.42 2.82 -8.10
N HIS A 85 -7.00 2.04 -7.11
CA HIS A 85 -6.36 0.74 -7.33
C HIS A 85 -7.33 -0.43 -7.36
N GLN A 86 -8.56 -0.27 -6.88
CA GLN A 86 -9.59 -1.31 -6.90
C GLN A 86 -10.16 -1.53 -8.31
N ASP A 87 -10.29 -0.47 -9.13
CA ASP A 87 -10.99 -0.52 -10.42
C ASP A 87 -10.14 -0.90 -11.64
N LYS A 88 -8.82 -1.06 -11.48
CA LYS A 88 -7.91 -1.19 -12.64
C LYS A 88 -7.62 -2.64 -13.04
N LYS A 89 -7.88 -2.94 -14.33
CA LYS A 89 -7.63 -4.24 -14.98
C LYS A 89 -6.48 -4.12 -15.99
N GLY A 90 -5.68 -5.19 -16.14
CA GLY A 90 -4.71 -5.33 -17.26
C GLY A 90 -3.46 -4.43 -17.19
N LEU A 91 -3.08 -3.83 -18.33
CA LEU A 91 -1.82 -3.07 -18.53
C LEU A 91 -1.67 -1.81 -17.66
N GLU A 92 -2.78 -1.18 -17.27
CA GLU A 92 -2.77 -0.05 -16.32
C GLU A 92 -2.29 -0.47 -14.93
N LYS A 93 -2.66 -1.69 -14.51
CA LYS A 93 -2.20 -2.32 -13.26
C LYS A 93 -0.67 -2.53 -13.29
N LEU A 94 -0.12 -2.89 -14.44
CA LEU A 94 1.32 -3.09 -14.66
C LEU A 94 2.11 -1.78 -14.67
N LYS A 95 1.58 -0.72 -15.30
CA LYS A 95 2.21 0.62 -15.34
C LYS A 95 2.18 1.30 -13.96
N GLU A 96 1.13 1.07 -13.18
CA GLU A 96 1.04 1.55 -11.80
C GLU A 96 1.79 0.68 -10.79
N ARG A 97 2.00 -0.62 -11.03
CA ARG A 97 2.91 -1.46 -10.21
C ARG A 97 4.32 -0.85 -10.10
N CYS A 98 4.78 -0.11 -11.10
CA CYS A 98 6.06 0.61 -11.05
C CYS A 98 6.02 1.94 -10.25
N LYS A 99 4.84 2.53 -10.04
CA LYS A 99 4.63 3.79 -9.27
C LYS A 99 4.01 3.57 -7.89
N LEU A 100 3.50 2.37 -7.63
CA LEU A 100 2.92 1.92 -6.37
C LEU A 100 3.86 2.09 -5.17
N PRO A 101 5.17 1.76 -5.27
CA PRO A 101 6.07 1.81 -4.12
C PRO A 101 6.20 3.23 -3.56
N SER A 102 6.34 4.25 -4.42
CA SER A 102 6.63 5.62 -3.99
C SER A 102 5.44 6.33 -3.33
N LYS A 103 4.20 6.07 -3.77
CA LYS A 103 3.00 6.58 -3.09
C LYS A 103 2.78 5.91 -1.75
N LEU A 104 2.97 4.59 -1.68
CA LEU A 104 2.80 3.85 -0.43
C LEU A 104 3.89 4.20 0.58
N GLU A 105 5.13 4.42 0.13
CA GLU A 105 6.24 4.94 0.93
C GLU A 105 5.91 6.31 1.52
N ARG A 106 5.30 7.22 0.74
CA ARG A 106 4.87 8.54 1.23
C ARG A 106 3.79 8.42 2.31
N ILE A 107 2.78 7.59 2.08
CA ILE A 107 1.71 7.34 3.06
C ILE A 107 2.28 6.71 4.33
N GLN A 108 3.19 5.74 4.20
CA GLN A 108 3.88 5.11 5.34
C GLN A 108 4.69 6.15 6.14
N SER A 109 5.40 7.06 5.46
CA SER A 109 6.15 8.14 6.11
C SER A 109 5.24 9.10 6.88
N ASP A 110 4.08 9.42 6.31
CA ASP A 110 3.09 10.26 6.98
C ASP A 110 2.46 9.58 8.21
N VAL A 111 2.24 8.26 8.15
CA VAL A 111 1.83 7.44 9.31
C VAL A 111 2.90 7.46 10.40
N GLU A 112 4.18 7.29 10.07
CA GLU A 112 5.27 7.40 11.05
C GLU A 112 5.36 8.80 11.68
N MET A 113 5.09 9.85 10.90
CA MET A 113 5.04 11.22 11.39
C MET A 113 3.91 11.39 12.42
N LEU A 114 2.76 10.76 12.20
CA LEU A 114 1.64 10.77 13.15
C LEU A 114 1.98 10.07 14.47
N PHE A 115 2.64 8.91 14.42
CA PHE A 115 3.13 8.22 15.63
C PHE A 115 4.06 9.13 16.45
N ARG A 116 4.96 9.86 15.78
CA ARG A 116 5.85 10.85 16.44
C ARG A 116 5.10 12.05 17.00
N MET A 117 4.17 12.63 16.26
CA MET A 117 3.42 13.82 16.70
C MET A 117 2.50 13.54 17.89
N LEU A 118 1.96 12.32 17.96
CA LEU A 118 1.07 11.88 19.03
C LEU A 118 1.82 11.18 20.18
N ASN A 119 3.16 11.05 20.09
CA ASN A 119 4.00 10.30 21.05
C ASN A 119 3.47 8.87 21.32
N LEU A 120 2.94 8.20 20.29
CA LEU A 120 2.27 6.89 20.43
C LEU A 120 3.23 5.69 20.42
N GLY A 121 4.53 5.94 20.34
CA GLY A 121 5.55 4.90 20.38
C GLY A 121 6.90 5.49 20.76
N THR A 122 7.77 4.65 21.33
CA THR A 122 9.18 5.00 21.52
C THR A 122 9.87 5.14 20.16
N ALA A 123 10.98 5.88 20.11
CA ALA A 123 11.76 6.02 18.88
C ALA A 123 12.14 4.66 18.27
N ASP A 124 12.39 3.66 19.11
CA ASP A 124 12.67 2.27 18.71
C ASP A 124 11.48 1.58 18.05
N MET A 125 10.25 1.80 18.55
CA MET A 125 9.05 1.23 17.95
C MET A 125 8.83 1.81 16.55
N VAL A 126 9.00 3.12 16.38
CA VAL A 126 8.90 3.78 15.07
C VAL A 126 10.02 3.33 14.12
N ALA A 127 11.24 3.15 14.62
CA ALA A 127 12.37 2.64 13.83
C ALA A 127 12.16 1.18 13.37
N SER A 128 11.64 0.33 14.24
CA SER A 128 11.35 -1.07 13.90
C SER A 128 10.24 -1.22 12.86
N LEU A 129 9.25 -0.32 12.85
CA LEU A 129 8.21 -0.25 11.82
C LEU A 129 8.80 0.09 10.45
N LYS A 130 9.74 1.04 10.41
CA LYS A 130 10.45 1.43 9.18
C LYS A 130 11.30 0.28 8.65
N LEU A 131 12.06 -0.38 9.51
CA LEU A 131 12.89 -1.53 9.14
C LEU A 131 12.07 -2.66 8.53
N ARG A 132 10.94 -3.01 9.15
CA ARG A 132 10.01 -4.02 8.62
C ARG A 132 9.46 -3.65 7.25
N PHE A 133 9.14 -2.39 7.03
CA PHE A 133 8.64 -1.93 5.74
C PHE A 133 9.68 -2.03 4.63
N GLU A 134 10.92 -1.62 4.92
CA GLU A 134 12.03 -1.77 3.97
C GLU A 134 12.29 -3.24 3.63
N ASP A 135 12.16 -4.14 4.60
CA ASP A 135 12.40 -5.56 4.38
C ASP A 135 11.30 -6.22 3.55
N GLU A 136 10.04 -5.87 3.78
CA GLU A 136 8.92 -6.30 2.95
C GLU A 136 9.05 -5.78 1.50
N GLN A 137 9.54 -4.56 1.30
CA GLN A 137 9.84 -4.01 -0.03
C GLN A 137 10.96 -4.79 -0.73
N ARG A 138 12.01 -5.18 0.01
CA ARG A 138 13.09 -6.02 -0.54
C ARG A 138 12.55 -7.37 -0.98
N GLU A 139 11.68 -7.99 -0.19
CA GLU A 139 11.13 -9.31 -0.54
C GLU A 139 10.22 -9.24 -1.76
N GLN A 140 9.32 -8.26 -1.84
CA GLN A 140 8.51 -8.05 -3.05
C GLN A 140 9.37 -7.82 -4.30
N ARG A 141 10.46 -7.03 -4.19
CA ARG A 141 11.39 -6.83 -5.31
C ARG A 141 12.10 -8.12 -5.71
N ARG A 142 12.46 -8.98 -4.75
CA ARG A 142 13.06 -10.31 -5.02
C ARG A 142 12.09 -11.25 -5.71
N GLU A 143 10.84 -11.31 -5.27
CA GLU A 143 9.81 -12.13 -5.92
C GLU A 143 9.54 -11.67 -7.36
N LEU A 144 9.42 -10.35 -7.59
CA LEU A 144 9.29 -9.77 -8.93
C LEU A 144 10.51 -10.08 -9.82
N ALA A 145 11.72 -10.02 -9.26
CA ALA A 145 12.95 -10.36 -10.00
C ALA A 145 13.00 -11.84 -10.39
N LYS A 146 12.58 -12.75 -9.49
CA LYS A 146 12.46 -14.20 -9.77
C LYS A 146 11.44 -14.47 -10.88
N LEU A 147 10.22 -13.93 -10.74
CA LEU A 147 9.18 -14.06 -11.76
C LEU A 147 9.61 -13.51 -13.13
N SER A 148 10.34 -12.39 -13.16
CA SER A 148 10.90 -11.83 -14.40
C SER A 148 11.97 -12.74 -15.01
N ALA A 149 12.84 -13.33 -14.19
CA ALA A 149 13.85 -14.28 -14.64
C ALA A 149 13.19 -15.54 -15.23
N ASP A 150 12.21 -16.10 -14.54
CA ASP A 150 11.46 -17.29 -14.99
C ASP A 150 10.72 -17.04 -16.30
N THR A 151 10.07 -15.87 -16.43
CA THR A 151 9.37 -15.50 -17.67
C THR A 151 10.34 -15.31 -18.84
N SER A 152 11.56 -14.87 -18.58
CA SER A 152 12.60 -14.73 -19.61
C SER A 152 13.16 -16.09 -20.07
N ILE A 153 13.24 -17.07 -19.16
CA ILE A 153 13.66 -18.45 -19.46
C ILE A 153 12.60 -19.13 -20.31
N ILE A 154 11.34 -19.11 -19.89
CA ILE A 154 10.21 -19.70 -20.63
C ILE A 154 10.10 -19.10 -22.04
N ARG A 155 10.32 -17.78 -22.18
CA ARG A 155 10.32 -17.12 -23.50
C ARG A 155 11.44 -17.63 -24.40
N LYS A 156 12.65 -17.82 -23.87
CA LYS A 156 13.79 -18.37 -24.62
C LYS A 156 13.53 -19.80 -25.07
N GLU A 157 12.95 -20.62 -24.20
CA GLU A 157 12.59 -21.99 -24.54
C GLU A 157 11.56 -22.05 -25.67
N ILE A 158 10.48 -21.25 -25.60
CA ILE A 158 9.46 -21.18 -26.65
C ILE A 158 10.08 -20.73 -27.99
N LEU A 159 10.95 -19.72 -27.97
CA LEU A 159 11.65 -19.27 -29.17
C LEU A 159 12.56 -20.37 -29.75
N GLY A 160 13.27 -21.10 -28.88
CA GLY A 160 14.11 -22.24 -29.29
C GLY A 160 13.31 -23.41 -29.88
N TYR A 161 12.15 -23.75 -29.31
CA TYR A 161 11.23 -24.73 -29.90
C TYR A 161 10.72 -24.27 -31.26
N ARG A 162 10.37 -22.98 -31.40
CA ARG A 162 9.88 -22.42 -32.67
C ARG A 162 10.95 -22.47 -33.76
N GLU A 163 12.19 -22.14 -33.45
CA GLU A 163 13.31 -22.23 -34.39
C GLU A 163 13.60 -23.67 -34.81
N THR A 164 13.56 -24.61 -33.86
CA THR A 164 13.72 -26.04 -34.14
C THR A 164 12.61 -26.55 -35.07
N MET A 165 11.36 -26.20 -34.78
CA MET A 165 10.21 -26.59 -35.60
C MET A 165 10.29 -25.97 -37.01
N HIS A 166 10.72 -24.71 -37.12
CA HIS A 166 10.90 -24.04 -38.41
C HIS A 166 11.99 -24.70 -39.26
N LYS A 167 13.11 -25.11 -38.65
CA LYS A 167 14.18 -25.88 -39.32
C LYS A 167 13.65 -27.23 -39.84
N ILE A 168 12.93 -27.98 -39.01
CA ILE A 168 12.34 -29.28 -39.42
C ILE A 168 11.37 -29.10 -40.59
N LEU A 169 10.49 -28.10 -40.52
CA LEU A 169 9.57 -27.80 -41.62
C LEU A 169 10.32 -27.41 -42.89
N SER A 170 11.34 -26.56 -42.81
CA SER A 170 12.14 -26.19 -43.99
C SER A 170 12.86 -27.39 -44.62
N LEU A 171 13.32 -28.35 -43.82
CA LEU A 171 13.94 -29.58 -44.31
C LEU A 171 12.91 -30.47 -44.99
N LEU A 172 11.72 -30.66 -44.41
CA LEU A 172 10.64 -31.46 -45.00
C LEU A 172 10.14 -30.88 -46.34
N TYR A 173 10.03 -29.56 -46.45
CA TYR A 173 9.63 -28.88 -47.69
C TYR A 173 10.75 -28.81 -48.74
N SER A 174 12.02 -29.01 -48.36
CA SER A 174 13.15 -29.06 -49.30
C SER A 174 13.41 -30.45 -49.91
N TYR A 175 12.71 -31.48 -49.42
CA TYR A 175 12.76 -32.87 -49.90
C TYR A 175 11.56 -33.25 -50.80
N GLN A 176 10.71 -32.28 -51.17
CA GLN A 176 9.68 -32.38 -52.21
C GLN A 176 10.15 -31.69 -53.49
#